data_AF-A0A957IFT6-F1
#
_entry.id   AF-A0A957IFT6-F1
#
_cell.length_a   1.000
_cell.length_b   1.000
_cell.length_c   1.000
_cell.angle_alpha   90.00
_cell.angle_beta   90.00
_cell.angle_gamma   90.00
#
_symmetry.space_group_name_H-M   'P 1'
#
loop_
_entity.id
_entity.type
_entity.pdbx_description
1 polymer ?
#
loop_
_entity_poly.entity_id
_entity_poly.type
_entity_poly.pdbx_seq_one_letter_code
_entity_poly.pdbx_strand_id
1 'polypeptide(L)' 'MKTVTVTELRSNIYRLLDEVLATGVPLGINLSDRKLRIVPVENAGEFNNLKV' A
#
# COMPACT_ATOMS: atom_id res chain seq x y z
N MET A 1 4.60 2.23 -10.01
CA MET A 1 4.33 1.30 -8.91
C MET A 1 5.66 0.85 -8.33
N LYS A 2 5.97 1.23 -7.08
CA LYS A 2 7.23 0.86 -6.41
C LYS A 2 7.11 -0.58 -5.91
N THR A 3 8.17 -1.38 -6.05
CA THR A 3 8.21 -2.76 -5.54
C THR A 3 9.40 -2.91 -4.61
N VAL A 4 9.18 -3.43 -3.40
CA VAL A 4 10.21 -3.62 -2.38
C VAL A 4 10.38 -5.10 -2.03
N THR A 5 11.54 -5.48 -1.52
CA THR A 5 11.75 -6.80 -0.92
C THR A 5 11.14 -6.88 0.49
N VAL A 6 10.96 -8.09 1.01
CA VAL A 6 10.49 -8.31 2.39
C VAL A 6 11.44 -7.68 3.41
N THR A 7 12.74 -7.73 3.15
CA THR A 7 13.76 -7.15 4.02
C THR A 7 13.62 -5.64 4.08
N GLU A 8 13.46 -4.98 2.93
CA GLU A 8 13.22 -3.53 2.86
C GLU A 8 11.89 -3.15 3.50
N LEU A 9 10.85 -3.94 3.27
CA LEU A 9 9.54 -3.76 3.89
C LEU A 9 9.65 -3.80 5.41
N ARG A 10 10.34 -4.80 5.97
CA ARG A 10 10.50 -4.95 7.43
C ARG A 10 11.23 -3.77 8.06
N SER A 11 12.27 -3.27 7.41
CA SER A 11 13.06 -2.15 7.93
C SER A 11 12.35 -0.80 7.83
N ASN A 12 11.35 -0.67 6.96
CA ASN A 12 10.71 0.62 6.65
C ASN A 12 9.18 0.57 6.70
N ILE A 13 8.60 -0.39 7.44
CA ILE A 13 7.18 -0.72 7.30
C ILE A 13 6.26 0.48 7.55
N TYR A 14 6.48 1.25 8.61
CA TYR A 14 5.65 2.42 8.92
C TYR A 14 5.74 3.49 7.84
N ARG A 15 6.96 3.85 7.41
CA ARG A 15 7.17 4.85 6.36
C ARG A 15 6.52 4.45 5.04
N LEU A 16 6.59 3.17 4.67
CA LEU A 16 6.00 2.65 3.45
C LEU A 16 4.47 2.61 3.51
N LEU A 17 3.90 2.30 4.68
CA LEU A 17 2.46 2.35 4.90
C LEU A 17 1.94 3.79 4.88
N ASP A 18 2.64 4.74 5.51
CA ASP A 18 2.35 6.17 5.42
C ASP A 18 2.38 6.67 3.98
N GLU A 19 3.38 6.26 3.18
CA GLU A 19 3.47 6.62 1.75
C GLU A 19 2.24 6.12 0.98
N VAL A 20 1.79 4.88 1.24
CA VAL A 20 0.60 4.30 0.60
C VAL A 20 -0.68 5.02 1.02
N LEU A 21 -0.81 5.36 2.30
CA LEU A 21 -1.98 6.09 2.83
C LEU A 21 -2.01 7.55 2.34
N ALA A 22 -0.86 8.22 2.29
CA ALA A 22 -0.76 9.63 1.90
C ALA A 22 -0.92 9.83 0.38
N THR A 23 -0.38 8.91 -0.43
CA THR A 23 -0.40 9.04 -1.90
C THR A 23 -1.56 8.28 -2.55
N GLY A 24 -2.13 7.29 -1.86
CA GLY A 24 -3.06 6.33 -2.45
C GLY A 24 -2.41 5.37 -3.46
N VAL A 25 -1.09 5.47 -3.69
CA VAL A 25 -0.38 4.65 -4.68
C VAL A 25 -0.09 3.28 -4.07
N PRO A 26 -0.47 2.18 -4.76
CA PRO A 26 -0.18 0.84 -4.28
C PRO A 26 1.31 0.52 -4.19
N LEU A 27 1.70 -0.17 -3.12
CA LEU A 27 3.06 -0.68 -2.93
C LEU A 27 3.13 -2.16 -3.30
N GLY A 28 4.02 -2.54 -4.20
CA GLY A 28 4.34 -3.93 -4.51
C GLY A 28 5.35 -4.51 -3.53
N ILE A 29 5.21 -5.79 -3.21
CA ILE A 29 6.17 -6.53 -2.39
C ILE A 29 6.56 -7.81 -3.13
N ASN A 30 7.86 -8.04 -3.26
CA ASN A 30 8.38 -9.29 -3.79
C ASN A 30 8.75 -10.23 -2.63
N LEU A 31 7.98 -11.29 -2.47
CA LEU A 31 8.17 -12.35 -1.49
C LEU A 31 8.65 -13.61 -2.23
N SER A 32 9.96 -13.72 -2.37
CA SER A 32 10.60 -14.79 -3.15
C SER A 32 10.03 -14.84 -4.58
N ASP A 33 9.34 -15.93 -4.95
CA ASP A 33 8.71 -16.12 -6.26
C ASP A 33 7.28 -15.56 -6.35
N ARG A 34 6.76 -14.96 -5.27
CA ARG A 34 5.39 -14.43 -5.21
C ARG A 34 5.40 -12.91 -5.10
N LYS A 35 4.42 -12.28 -5.73
CA LYS A 35 4.21 -10.83 -5.67
C LYS A 35 2.96 -10.54 -4.86
N LEU A 36 3.07 -9.59 -3.93
CA LEU A 36 1.97 -9.07 -3.13
C LEU A 36 1.84 -7.57 -3.39
N ARG A 37 0.70 -6.99 -3.01
CA ARG A 37 0.45 -5.55 -3.12
C ARG A 37 -0.28 -5.06 -1.87
N ILE A 38 0.19 -3.95 -1.30
CA ILE A 38 -0.52 -3.21 -0.25
C ILE A 38 -1.29 -2.08 -0.92
N VAL A 39 -2.57 -1.99 -0.58
CA VAL A 39 -3.48 -0.92 -1.01
C VAL A 39 -4.20 -0.39 0.23
N PRO A 40 -4.49 0.93 0.29
CA PRO A 40 -5.33 1.46 1.34
C PRO A 40 -6.75 0.91 1.15
N VAL A 41 -7.37 0.47 2.26
CA VAL A 41 -8.76 -0.03 2.25
C VAL A 41 -9.73 1.13 2.30
N GLU A 42 -9.42 2.14 3.11
CA GLU A 42 -10.13 3.40 3.14
C GLU A 42 -9.48 4.31 2.10
N ASN A 43 -10.12 4.45 0.94
CA ASN A 43 -9.71 5.44 -0.03
C ASN A 43 -9.74 6.82 0.64
N ALA A 44 -8.61 7.53 0.68
CA ALA A 44 -8.51 8.91 1.15
C ALA A 44 -9.31 9.92 0.28
N GLY A 45 -10.26 9.45 -0.54
CA GLY A 45 -11.09 10.24 -1.43
C GLY A 45 -12.43 9.60 -1.85
N GLU A 46 -12.86 8.46 -1.29
CA GLU A 46 -14.20 7.94 -1.60
C GLU A 46 -15.21 8.34 -0.52
N PHE A 47 -16.06 9.30 -0.90
CA PHE A 47 -17.35 9.58 -0.29
C PHE A 47 -18.26 8.34 -0.40
N ASN A 48 -17.96 7.29 0.35
CA ASN A 48 -18.79 6.09 0.45
C ASN A 48 -19.97 6.34 1.39
N ASN A 49 -20.89 7.26 1.06
CA ASN A 49 -22.31 7.15 1.47
C ASN A 49 -23.24 8.22 0.85
N LEU A 50 -23.51 8.19 -0.45
CA LEU A 50 -24.80 8.69 -0.96
C LEU A 50 -25.62 7.48 -1.43
N LYS A 51 -26.29 6.84 -0.47
CA LYS A 51 -27.50 6.07 -0.78
C LYS A 51 -28.58 7.09 -1.15
N VAL A 52 -28.85 7.23 -2.45
CA VAL A 52 -30.10 7.81 -2.96
C VAL A 52 -31.13 6.71 -3.14
#